data_AF-A0A920FJE5-F1
#
_entry.id   AF-A0A920FJE5-F1
#
_cell.length_a   1.000
_cell.length_b   1.000
_cell.length_c   1.000
_cell.angle_alpha   90.00
_cell.angle_beta   90.00
_cell.angle_gamma   90.00
#
_symmetry.space_group_name_H-M   'P 1'
#
loop_
_entity.id
_entity.type
_entity.pdbx_description
1 polymer ?
#
loop_
_entity_poly.entity_id
_entity_poly.type
_entity_poly.pdbx_seq_one_letter_code
_entity_poly.pdbx_strand_id
1 'polypeptide(L)'
;MIHGYADADGDGMSDNTESTTEPDSDGDGNPDFLDIDSDNDGIFDVVEGGDGEFDTNGDGVIDSTDTGFADVDGDGMSDNTEPTAEPDYDGDGNPDYLDIDSDNDGIFDVVEGGDGNLDTNGDGVIDSTDTDIQM
;
A
#
# COMPACT_ATOMS: atom_id res chain seq x y z
N MET A 1 -23.33 17.67 -26.91
CA MET A 1 -22.08 16.94 -27.15
C MET A 1 -21.16 17.31 -26.01
N ILE A 2 -21.20 16.54 -24.92
CA ILE A 2 -20.24 16.71 -23.81
C ILE A 2 -19.02 15.90 -24.25
N HIS A 3 -17.86 16.56 -24.28
CA HIS A 3 -16.59 15.93 -24.63
C HIS A 3 -16.29 14.88 -23.56
N GLY A 4 -16.64 13.62 -23.85
CA GLY A 4 -16.22 12.48 -23.04
C GLY A 4 -14.70 12.41 -23.09
N TYR A 5 -14.11 12.18 -21.93
CA TYR A 5 -12.71 11.89 -21.70
C TYR A 5 -12.22 10.94 -22.80
N ALA A 6 -11.29 11.41 -23.63
CA ALA A 6 -10.62 10.55 -24.58
C ALA A 6 -9.65 9.67 -23.79
N ASP A 7 -9.63 8.40 -24.09
CA ASP A 7 -8.81 7.35 -23.50
C ASP A 7 -8.38 6.50 -24.70
N ALA A 8 -7.20 6.81 -25.24
CA ALA A 8 -6.76 6.35 -26.56
C ALA A 8 -6.12 4.96 -26.52
N ASP A 9 -5.53 4.57 -25.40
CA ASP A 9 -4.91 3.28 -25.12
C ASP A 9 -5.79 2.35 -24.28
N GLY A 10 -6.83 2.87 -23.64
CA GLY A 10 -7.83 2.06 -22.95
C GLY A 10 -7.38 1.57 -21.58
N ASP A 11 -6.47 2.29 -20.94
CA ASP A 11 -5.94 1.94 -19.62
C ASP A 11 -6.81 2.47 -18.46
N GLY A 12 -7.84 3.27 -18.78
CA GLY A 12 -8.78 3.82 -17.82
C GLY A 12 -8.40 5.21 -17.33
N MET A 13 -7.22 5.73 -17.68
CA MET A 13 -6.88 7.13 -17.55
C MET A 13 -7.35 7.90 -18.79
N SER A 14 -7.77 9.16 -18.61
CA SER A 14 -8.06 10.02 -19.75
C SER A 14 -6.77 10.58 -20.33
N ASP A 15 -6.65 10.68 -21.65
CA ASP A 15 -5.50 11.26 -22.40
C ASP A 15 -5.04 12.62 -21.84
N ASN A 16 -5.95 13.42 -21.26
CA ASN A 16 -5.64 14.73 -20.68
C ASN A 16 -5.08 14.68 -19.26
N THR A 17 -5.12 13.53 -18.63
CA THR A 17 -4.65 13.22 -17.28
C THR A 17 -3.41 12.35 -17.34
N GLU A 18 -3.06 11.76 -18.48
CA GLU A 18 -1.84 10.97 -18.78
C GLU A 18 -0.48 11.56 -18.34
N SER A 19 -0.46 12.83 -17.94
CA SER A 19 0.73 13.46 -17.37
C SER A 19 0.78 13.39 -15.84
N THR A 20 -0.25 12.87 -15.18
CA THR A 20 -0.23 12.58 -13.74
C THR A 20 0.50 11.27 -13.55
N THR A 21 1.66 11.33 -12.91
CA THR A 21 2.29 10.16 -12.32
C THR A 21 1.36 9.63 -11.25
N GLU A 22 1.11 8.33 -11.31
CA GLU A 22 0.48 7.60 -10.22
C GLU A 22 1.39 7.67 -8.99
N PRO A 23 0.84 7.75 -7.76
CA PRO A 23 1.62 7.58 -6.54
C PRO A 23 2.37 6.24 -6.57
N ASP A 24 3.61 6.28 -6.10
CA ASP A 24 4.63 5.22 -6.13
C ASP A 24 5.61 5.62 -5.01
N SER A 25 5.26 5.23 -3.79
CA SER A 25 5.82 5.77 -2.55
C SER A 25 7.20 5.22 -2.24
N ASP A 26 7.44 3.95 -2.61
CA ASP A 26 8.74 3.28 -2.57
C ASP A 26 9.59 3.47 -3.85
N GLY A 27 8.98 3.93 -4.95
CA GLY A 27 9.68 4.15 -6.22
C GLY A 27 10.05 2.86 -6.97
N ASP A 28 9.41 1.72 -6.67
CA ASP A 28 9.72 0.43 -7.28
C ASP A 28 9.13 0.29 -8.71
N GLY A 29 8.23 1.20 -9.07
CA GLY A 29 7.56 1.27 -10.36
C GLY A 29 6.21 0.56 -10.42
N ASN A 30 5.74 -0.01 -9.31
CA ASN A 30 4.37 -0.40 -9.06
C ASN A 30 3.64 0.79 -8.40
N PRO A 31 2.49 1.22 -8.93
CA PRO A 31 1.70 2.24 -8.27
C PRO A 31 1.16 1.76 -6.92
N ASP A 32 1.07 2.64 -5.91
CA ASP A 32 0.60 2.31 -4.55
C ASP A 32 -0.75 1.56 -4.54
N PHE A 33 -1.66 1.87 -5.46
CA PHE A 33 -2.97 1.19 -5.52
C PHE A 33 -2.93 -0.25 -6.08
N LEU A 34 -1.78 -0.69 -6.57
CA LEU A 34 -1.50 -2.05 -7.06
C LEU A 34 -0.41 -2.76 -6.26
N ASP A 35 0.34 -2.03 -5.44
CA ASP A 35 1.30 -2.62 -4.52
C ASP A 35 0.57 -3.20 -3.30
N ILE A 36 1.21 -4.16 -2.65
CA ILE A 36 0.74 -4.81 -1.42
C ILE A 36 1.54 -4.34 -0.19
N ASP A 37 2.63 -3.61 -0.42
CA ASP A 37 3.60 -3.10 0.56
C ASP A 37 4.20 -1.80 -0.02
N SER A 38 3.43 -0.71 0.04
CA SER A 38 3.62 0.51 -0.75
C SER A 38 4.84 1.35 -0.34
N ASP A 39 5.37 1.16 0.86
CA ASP A 39 6.64 1.74 1.33
C ASP A 39 7.77 0.71 1.46
N ASN A 40 7.48 -0.56 1.18
CA ASN A 40 8.42 -1.67 1.10
C ASN A 40 9.20 -1.94 2.40
N ASP A 41 8.58 -1.65 3.53
CA ASP A 41 9.15 -1.90 4.86
C ASP A 41 8.95 -3.35 5.34
N GLY A 42 8.16 -4.14 4.61
CA GLY A 42 7.91 -5.55 4.90
C GLY A 42 6.67 -5.86 5.74
N ILE A 43 5.91 -4.84 6.11
CA ILE A 43 4.55 -4.98 6.60
C ILE A 43 3.61 -4.72 5.40
N PHE A 44 2.55 -5.53 5.28
CA PHE A 44 1.63 -5.34 4.15
C PHE A 44 0.69 -4.16 4.43
N ASP A 45 0.33 -3.43 3.38
CA ASP A 45 -0.62 -2.30 3.42
C ASP A 45 -1.94 -2.69 4.10
N VAL A 46 -2.39 -3.94 3.95
CA VAL A 46 -3.60 -4.43 4.60
C VAL A 46 -3.49 -4.42 6.13
N VAL A 47 -2.29 -4.67 6.67
CA VAL A 47 -2.01 -4.68 8.11
C VAL A 47 -1.95 -3.25 8.64
N GLU A 48 -1.21 -2.37 7.97
CA GLU A 48 -1.05 -0.96 8.37
C GLU A 48 -2.28 -0.11 8.10
N GLY A 49 -3.02 -0.44 7.04
CA GLY A 49 -4.36 0.07 6.76
C GLY A 49 -5.40 -0.31 7.81
N GLY A 50 -5.04 -1.15 8.79
CA GLY A 50 -5.88 -1.51 9.94
C GLY A 50 -6.82 -2.70 9.70
N ASP A 51 -6.68 -3.38 8.56
CA ASP A 51 -7.55 -4.47 8.13
C ASP A 51 -6.88 -5.85 8.17
N GLY A 52 -5.67 -5.95 8.72
CA GLY A 52 -4.88 -7.19 8.75
C GLY A 52 -5.55 -8.37 9.44
N GLU A 53 -6.60 -8.16 10.25
CA GLU A 53 -7.40 -9.27 10.82
C GLU A 53 -8.28 -9.97 9.79
N PHE A 54 -8.53 -9.33 8.64
CA PHE A 54 -9.36 -9.84 7.55
C PHE A 54 -8.55 -10.52 6.44
N ASP A 55 -7.23 -10.27 6.34
CA ASP A 55 -6.30 -11.12 5.60
C ASP A 55 -5.96 -12.35 6.45
N THR A 56 -6.81 -13.36 6.33
CA THR A 56 -6.73 -14.58 7.14
C THR A 56 -5.73 -15.59 6.60
N ASN A 57 -5.26 -15.40 5.37
CA ASN A 57 -4.34 -16.30 4.71
C ASN A 57 -2.88 -15.77 4.76
N GLY A 58 -2.70 -14.47 5.01
CA GLY A 58 -1.42 -13.78 5.14
C GLY A 58 -0.69 -13.58 3.82
N ASP A 59 -1.42 -13.31 2.73
CA ASP A 59 -0.85 -13.05 1.40
C ASP A 59 -0.87 -11.58 0.99
N GLY A 60 -1.31 -10.68 1.89
CA GLY A 60 -1.32 -9.24 1.69
C GLY A 60 -2.58 -8.72 1.02
N VAL A 61 -3.54 -9.57 0.66
CA VAL A 61 -4.75 -9.16 -0.08
C VAL A 61 -6.00 -9.77 0.55
N ILE A 62 -6.99 -8.93 0.88
CA ILE A 62 -8.30 -9.42 1.33
C ILE A 62 -9.13 -9.84 0.12
N ASP A 63 -9.31 -11.15 -0.07
CA ASP A 63 -10.02 -11.66 -1.23
C ASP A 63 -10.88 -12.91 -0.95
N SER A 64 -11.43 -13.51 -2.01
CA SER A 64 -12.30 -14.68 -1.93
C SER A 64 -11.67 -15.94 -1.29
N THR A 65 -10.36 -15.94 -1.09
CA THR A 65 -9.61 -17.00 -0.42
C THR A 65 -9.56 -16.81 1.10
N ASP A 66 -9.99 -15.64 1.60
CA ASP A 66 -10.08 -15.35 3.03
C ASP A 66 -11.34 -15.86 3.72
N THR A 67 -11.16 -16.24 4.96
CA THR A 67 -12.25 -16.67 5.83
C THR A 67 -13.06 -15.46 6.27
N GLY A 68 -14.26 -15.34 5.71
CA GLY A 68 -15.21 -14.29 6.09
C GLY A 68 -15.28 -13.13 5.09
N PHE A 69 -14.56 -13.22 3.98
CA PHE A 69 -14.69 -12.30 2.85
C PHE A 69 -16.15 -12.19 2.39
N ALA A 70 -16.59 -10.96 2.19
CA ALA A 70 -17.88 -10.61 1.61
C ALA A 70 -17.72 -9.31 0.83
N ASP A 71 -18.22 -9.30 -0.39
CA ASP A 71 -18.33 -8.13 -1.26
C ASP A 71 -19.73 -8.20 -1.87
N VAL A 72 -20.70 -7.54 -1.23
CA VAL A 72 -22.12 -7.70 -1.55
C VAL A 72 -22.54 -6.83 -2.73
N ASP A 73 -21.93 -5.67 -2.90
CA ASP A 73 -22.25 -4.75 -3.99
C ASP A 73 -21.32 -4.86 -5.21
N GLY A 74 -20.23 -5.63 -5.08
CA GLY A 74 -19.35 -6.04 -6.18
C GLY A 74 -18.41 -4.94 -6.63
N ASP A 75 -18.03 -4.03 -5.73
CA ASP A 75 -17.17 -2.90 -6.06
C ASP A 75 -15.67 -3.23 -5.94
N GLY A 76 -15.34 -4.41 -5.40
CA GLY A 76 -13.99 -4.93 -5.25
C GLY A 76 -13.42 -4.78 -3.85
N MET A 77 -14.03 -3.95 -2.99
CA MET A 77 -13.67 -3.85 -1.58
C MET A 77 -14.46 -4.87 -0.75
N SER A 78 -13.89 -5.33 0.36
CA SER A 78 -14.60 -6.18 1.30
C SER A 78 -15.57 -5.34 2.13
N ASP A 79 -16.84 -5.77 2.25
CA ASP A 79 -17.87 -5.15 3.10
C ASP A 79 -17.37 -4.93 4.55
N ASN A 80 -16.45 -5.78 5.03
CA ASN A 80 -15.92 -5.71 6.39
C ASN A 80 -14.91 -4.56 6.58
N THR A 81 -14.27 -4.09 5.50
CA THR A 81 -13.21 -3.07 5.51
C THR A 81 -13.68 -1.69 5.06
N GLU A 82 -14.82 -1.59 4.36
CA GLU A 82 -15.42 -0.29 3.99
C GLU A 82 -15.52 0.76 5.13
N PRO A 83 -15.80 0.41 6.40
CA PRO A 83 -15.88 1.39 7.47
C PRO A 83 -14.52 1.74 8.11
N THR A 84 -13.45 1.05 7.73
CA THR A 84 -12.11 1.26 8.28
C THR A 84 -11.61 2.64 7.89
N ALA A 85 -11.00 3.33 8.85
CA ALA A 85 -10.33 4.60 8.62
C ALA A 85 -8.83 4.31 8.51
N GLU A 86 -8.19 4.91 7.52
CA GLU A 86 -6.73 4.86 7.34
C GLU A 86 -6.03 5.31 8.63
N PRO A 87 -5.21 4.44 9.23
CA PRO A 87 -4.31 4.80 10.32
C PRO A 87 -3.27 5.85 9.88
N ASP A 88 -2.89 6.68 10.85
CA ASP A 88 -1.92 7.79 10.77
C ASP A 88 -1.52 8.03 12.24
N TYR A 89 -0.62 7.18 12.74
CA TYR A 89 -0.40 7.00 14.17
C TYR A 89 0.35 8.18 14.80
N ASP A 90 1.26 8.79 14.05
CA ASP A 90 2.00 9.97 14.48
C ASP A 90 1.26 11.30 14.19
N GLY A 91 0.27 11.28 13.27
CA GLY A 91 -0.56 12.42 12.92
C GLY A 91 0.11 13.44 12.01
N ASP A 92 1.12 13.05 11.22
CA ASP A 92 1.81 13.93 10.28
C ASP A 92 1.04 14.13 8.94
N GLY A 93 0.05 13.26 8.71
CA GLY A 93 -0.83 13.28 7.56
C GLY A 93 -0.39 12.36 6.41
N ASN A 94 0.67 11.58 6.59
CA ASN A 94 0.99 10.39 5.81
C ASN A 94 0.32 9.17 6.47
N PRO A 95 -0.51 8.40 5.74
CA PRO A 95 -1.05 7.16 6.28
C PRO A 95 0.05 6.15 6.60
N ASP A 96 -0.18 5.31 7.62
CA ASP A 96 0.81 4.33 8.11
C ASP A 96 1.32 3.40 6.99
N TYR A 97 0.47 2.95 6.05
CA TYR A 97 0.86 2.08 4.92
C TYR A 97 1.75 2.75 3.85
N LEU A 98 2.12 4.03 4.05
CA LEU A 98 3.01 4.79 3.18
C LEU A 98 4.16 5.43 3.99
N ASP A 99 4.28 5.10 5.27
CA ASP A 99 5.25 5.70 6.19
C ASP A 99 6.11 4.63 6.87
N ILE A 100 7.38 4.59 6.46
CA ILE A 100 8.40 3.67 7.00
C ILE A 100 8.69 3.81 8.52
N ASP A 101 8.19 4.87 9.18
CA ASP A 101 8.28 5.13 10.63
C ASP A 101 6.94 5.68 11.13
N SER A 102 5.91 4.84 11.11
CA SER A 102 4.49 5.14 11.42
C SER A 102 4.27 5.86 12.76
N ASP A 103 5.16 5.68 13.75
CA ASP A 103 5.09 6.39 15.03
C ASP A 103 6.14 7.49 15.24
N ASN A 104 7.00 7.68 14.23
CA ASN A 104 8.06 8.66 14.15
C ASN A 104 8.96 8.70 15.40
N ASP A 105 9.22 7.52 16.00
CA ASP A 105 10.07 7.37 17.18
C ASP A 105 11.56 7.17 16.84
N GLY A 106 11.87 6.93 15.56
CA GLY A 106 13.20 6.72 15.02
C GLY A 106 13.62 5.24 14.97
N ILE A 107 12.69 4.31 15.14
CA ILE A 107 12.84 2.88 14.85
C ILE A 107 11.86 2.56 13.71
N PHE A 108 12.38 2.27 12.51
CA PHE A 108 11.56 1.94 11.36
C PHE A 108 10.67 0.71 11.57
N ASP A 109 9.52 0.71 10.92
CA ASP A 109 8.49 -0.31 11.01
C ASP A 109 9.02 -1.70 10.61
N VAL A 110 9.89 -1.79 9.60
CA VAL A 110 10.65 -3.02 9.27
C VAL A 110 11.32 -3.65 10.50
N VAL A 111 11.85 -2.83 11.42
CA VAL A 111 12.50 -3.29 12.65
C VAL A 111 11.46 -3.67 13.70
N GLU A 112 10.39 -2.90 13.83
CA GLU A 112 9.33 -3.12 14.81
C GLU A 112 8.47 -4.35 14.50
N GLY A 113 8.17 -4.58 13.22
CA GLY A 113 7.54 -5.77 12.66
C GLY A 113 8.39 -7.05 12.82
N GLY A 114 9.69 -6.88 13.09
CA GLY A 114 10.61 -7.97 13.40
C GLY A 114 11.47 -8.43 12.23
N ASP A 115 11.39 -7.73 11.10
CA ASP A 115 12.12 -8.02 9.86
C ASP A 115 13.36 -7.14 9.65
N GLY A 116 13.77 -6.35 10.64
CA GLY A 116 14.98 -5.51 10.61
C GLY A 116 16.34 -6.23 10.43
N ASN A 117 16.36 -7.55 10.17
CA ASN A 117 17.56 -8.21 9.63
C ASN A 117 17.59 -8.23 8.09
N LEU A 118 16.48 -7.86 7.45
CA LEU A 118 16.28 -7.75 6.00
C LEU A 118 16.58 -6.35 5.48
N ASP A 119 16.45 -5.32 6.33
CA ASP A 119 17.02 -3.98 6.15
C ASP A 119 18.47 -3.96 6.64
N THR A 120 19.46 -4.09 5.73
CA THR A 120 20.87 -4.14 6.14
C THR A 120 21.62 -2.81 6.03
N ASN A 121 21.07 -1.85 5.29
CA ASN A 121 21.61 -0.49 5.15
C ASN A 121 21.01 0.48 6.20
N GLY A 122 19.90 0.11 6.85
CA GLY A 122 19.25 0.83 7.92
C GLY A 122 18.49 2.05 7.42
N ASP A 123 17.83 1.95 6.27
CA ASP A 123 17.04 3.03 5.67
C ASP A 123 15.52 2.85 5.77
N GLY A 124 15.07 1.76 6.40
CA GLY A 124 13.65 1.48 6.66
C GLY A 124 13.00 0.57 5.64
N VAL A 125 13.68 0.22 4.56
CA VAL A 125 13.13 -0.60 3.46
C VAL A 125 13.80 -1.97 3.44
N ILE A 126 13.07 -3.02 3.06
CA ILE A 126 13.65 -4.35 2.90
C ILE A 126 14.60 -4.40 1.68
N ASP A 127 15.86 -4.81 1.89
CA ASP A 127 16.90 -4.88 0.83
C ASP A 127 16.49 -5.65 -0.45
N SER A 128 15.55 -6.58 -0.36
CA SER A 128 15.14 -7.40 -1.52
C SER A 128 14.15 -6.72 -2.47
N THR A 129 13.44 -5.72 -1.95
CA THR A 129 12.48 -4.89 -2.67
C THR A 129 13.00 -3.45 -2.86
N ASP A 130 13.99 -3.06 -2.05
CA ASP A 130 14.78 -1.84 -2.20
C ASP A 130 15.39 -1.70 -3.61
N THR A 131 14.86 -0.73 -4.36
CA THR A 131 15.36 -0.36 -5.69
C THR A 131 16.47 0.70 -5.64
N ASP A 132 16.64 1.36 -4.49
CA ASP A 132 17.54 2.47 -4.27
C ASP A 132 18.87 1.94 -3.72
N ILE A 133 19.62 1.21 -4.57
CA ILE A 133 20.90 0.56 -4.23
C ILE A 133 21.91 1.56 -3.61
N GLN A 134 21.83 1.77 -2.30
CA GLN A 134 22.80 2.51 -1.49
C GLN A 134 23.30 1.62 -0.35
N MET A 135 24.18 0.69 -0.73
CA MET A 135 25.16 0.12 0.19
C MET A 135 26.10 1.16 0.80
#